data_AF-A0A765FU62-F1
#
_entry.id   AF-A0A765FU62-F1
#
_cell.length_a   1.000
_cell.length_b   1.000
_cell.length_c   1.000
_cell.angle_alpha   90.00
_cell.angle_beta   90.00
_cell.angle_gamma   90.00
#
_symmetry.space_group_name_H-M   'P 1'
#
loop_
_entity.id
_entity.type
_entity.pdbx_description
1 polymer ?
#
loop_
_entity_poly.entity_id
_entity_poly.type
_entity_poly.pdbx_seq_one_letter_code
_entity_poly.pdbx_strand_id
1 'polypeptide(L)'
;MTSRDVLSGFIGVNGGCFDYLNIMRTTIYIPPDELRKLPFGGVWKAHLNLISLVYPKAGLTSGVSTANPVGTLQVNITLNIIGNHNIRIWFSQFHRCMANIVMPIMAAYYALYKPSLVSAEKTVDTCLYDGYSSSRRFEVTSNSDLTDPATQGFLLQNISVPTSKPLHYQVIVSLPGQLGTMQSLSP
;
A
#
# COMPACT_ATOMS: atom_id res chain seq x y z
N MET A 1 -24.71 36.34 3.46
CA MET A 1 -23.28 36.02 3.62
C MET A 1 -22.82 35.16 2.45
N THR A 2 -22.12 35.73 1.49
CA THR A 2 -21.53 34.98 0.37
C THR A 2 -20.14 34.49 0.79
N SER A 3 -20.05 33.26 1.29
CA SER A 3 -18.78 32.52 1.34
C SER A 3 -18.32 32.31 -0.10
N ARG A 4 -17.19 32.90 -0.50
CA ARG A 4 -16.57 32.51 -1.77
C ARG A 4 -15.85 31.20 -1.53
N ASP A 5 -16.36 30.15 -2.18
CA ASP A 5 -15.67 28.87 -2.23
C ASP A 5 -14.31 29.06 -2.91
N VAL A 6 -13.27 28.50 -2.29
CA VAL A 6 -11.94 28.46 -2.88
C VAL A 6 -11.98 27.45 -4.02
N LEU A 7 -12.19 27.95 -5.23
CA LEU A 7 -12.33 27.18 -6.48
C LEU A 7 -10.99 26.61 -7.02
N SER A 8 -9.85 26.83 -6.34
CA SER A 8 -8.52 26.46 -6.86
C SER A 8 -7.64 25.71 -5.84
N GLY A 9 -8.02 24.48 -5.49
CA GLY A 9 -7.15 23.58 -4.72
C GLY A 9 -6.79 24.08 -3.31
N PHE A 10 -5.65 23.64 -2.77
CA PHE A 10 -5.22 23.92 -1.39
C PHE A 10 -4.74 25.37 -1.14
N ILE A 11 -4.80 26.25 -2.13
CA ILE A 11 -4.31 27.64 -2.05
C ILE A 11 -5.44 28.59 -2.43
N GLY A 12 -5.81 29.48 -1.52
CA GLY A 12 -6.82 30.51 -1.78
C GLY A 12 -6.85 31.59 -0.70
N VAL A 13 -7.39 32.75 -1.08
CA VAL A 13 -7.64 33.87 -0.17
C VAL A 13 -9.15 33.94 0.06
N ASN A 14 -9.58 33.75 1.30
CA ASN A 14 -10.97 34.00 1.68
C ASN A 14 -11.08 35.41 2.27
N GLY A 15 -11.76 36.29 1.54
CA GLY A 15 -11.93 37.71 1.90
C GLY A 15 -13.40 38.07 2.04
N GLY A 16 -13.70 38.96 2.97
CA GLY A 16 -15.06 39.34 3.34
C GLY A 16 -15.06 40.60 4.21
N CYS A 17 -16.21 41.26 4.23
CA CYS A 17 -16.43 42.46 5.05
C CYS A 17 -16.97 42.04 6.42
N PHE A 18 -16.58 42.73 7.48
CA PHE A 18 -17.12 42.48 8.82
C PHE A 18 -18.61 42.88 8.87
N ASP A 19 -19.48 41.94 9.22
CA ASP A 19 -20.88 42.24 9.62
C ASP A 19 -20.90 42.86 11.04
N TYR A 20 -22.09 43.29 11.50
CA TYR A 20 -22.32 43.99 12.78
C TYR A 20 -21.66 43.38 14.04
N LEU A 21 -21.25 42.12 14.00
CA LEU A 21 -20.61 41.41 15.12
C LEU A 21 -19.07 41.34 15.03
N ASN A 22 -18.42 41.92 14.01
CA ASN A 22 -16.95 41.91 13.82
C ASN A 22 -16.29 40.52 13.86
N ILE A 23 -17.01 39.46 13.44
CA ILE A 23 -16.50 38.09 13.44
C ILE A 23 -16.45 37.55 12.01
N MET A 24 -15.33 36.95 11.65
CA MET A 24 -15.17 36.17 10.42
C MET A 24 -15.07 34.68 10.76
N ARG A 25 -15.84 33.85 10.06
CA ARG A 25 -15.74 32.39 10.13
C ARG A 25 -15.30 31.85 8.78
N THR A 26 -14.27 31.01 8.79
CA THR A 26 -13.76 30.31 7.62
C THR A 26 -13.91 28.81 7.85
N THR A 27 -14.49 28.12 6.87
CA THR A 27 -14.61 26.65 6.86
C THR A 27 -13.73 26.11 5.75
N ILE A 28 -12.92 25.11 6.07
CA ILE A 28 -12.01 24.45 5.12
C ILE A 28 -12.31 22.96 5.18
N TYR A 29 -12.50 22.34 4.02
CA TYR A 29 -12.77 20.92 3.89
C TYR A 29 -12.05 20.36 2.65
N ILE A 30 -11.83 19.05 2.63
CA ILE A 30 -11.25 18.34 1.49
C ILE A 30 -12.40 17.63 0.75
N PRO A 31 -12.68 17.99 -0.51
CA PRO A 31 -13.72 17.33 -1.28
C PRO A 31 -13.41 15.84 -1.55
N PRO A 32 -14.43 14.97 -1.66
CA PRO A 32 -14.22 13.55 -2.00
C PRO A 32 -13.46 13.35 -3.31
N ASP A 33 -13.70 14.19 -4.31
CA ASP A 33 -13.01 14.10 -5.60
C ASP A 33 -11.51 14.40 -5.52
N GLU A 34 -11.07 15.22 -4.56
CA GLU A 34 -9.64 15.44 -4.30
C GLU A 34 -8.99 14.21 -3.67
N LEU A 35 -9.71 13.50 -2.78
CA LEU A 35 -9.21 12.25 -2.20
C LEU A 35 -8.99 11.16 -3.26
N ARG A 36 -9.82 11.15 -4.32
CA ARG A 36 -9.71 10.19 -5.44
C ARG A 36 -8.50 10.43 -6.35
N LYS A 37 -7.90 11.62 -6.32
CA LYS A 37 -6.70 11.93 -7.13
C LYS A 37 -5.42 11.33 -6.56
N LEU A 38 -5.45 10.83 -5.33
CA LEU A 38 -4.27 10.22 -4.72
C LEU A 38 -3.92 8.90 -5.44
N PRO A 39 -2.66 8.72 -5.86
CA PRO A 39 -2.28 7.62 -6.76
C PRO A 39 -2.30 6.24 -6.10
N PHE A 40 -2.20 6.18 -4.77
CA PHE A 40 -2.20 4.93 -4.00
C PHE A 40 -2.62 5.18 -2.54
N GLY A 41 -3.03 4.11 -1.87
CA GLY A 41 -3.32 4.13 -0.44
C GLY A 41 -2.05 4.19 0.40
N GLY A 42 -2.13 4.89 1.53
CA GLY A 42 -1.02 5.11 2.45
C GLY A 42 -1.31 6.21 3.45
N VAL A 43 -0.24 6.66 4.12
CA VAL A 43 -0.27 7.78 5.06
C VAL A 43 0.19 9.05 4.35
N TRP A 44 -0.74 9.95 4.06
CA TRP A 44 -0.47 11.24 3.42
C TRP A 44 -0.45 12.34 4.48
N LYS A 45 0.64 13.10 4.55
CA LYS A 45 0.80 14.21 5.51
C LYS A 45 0.83 15.53 4.76
N ALA A 46 0.11 16.51 5.27
CA ALA A 46 0.11 17.87 4.76
C ALA A 46 0.18 18.87 5.91
N HIS A 47 0.78 20.03 5.65
CA HIS A 47 0.88 21.13 6.59
C HIS A 47 0.13 22.32 6.04
N LEU A 48 -0.95 22.73 6.71
CA LEU A 48 -1.74 23.89 6.35
C LEU A 48 -1.27 25.09 7.17
N ASN A 49 -0.88 26.16 6.47
CA ASN A 49 -0.53 27.45 7.06
C ASN A 49 -1.52 28.50 6.58
N LEU A 50 -2.34 29.01 7.49
CA LEU A 50 -3.29 30.08 7.22
C LEU A 50 -2.81 31.35 7.91
N ILE A 51 -2.56 32.39 7.13
CA ILE A 51 -2.17 33.69 7.64
C ILE A 51 -3.39 34.61 7.57
N SER A 52 -3.86 35.05 8.73
CA SER A 52 -4.92 36.05 8.83
C SER A 52 -4.33 37.43 8.61
N LEU A 53 -4.87 38.15 7.64
CA LEU A 53 -4.46 39.51 7.30
C LEU A 53 -5.59 40.49 7.64
N VAL A 54 -5.25 41.64 8.21
CA VAL A 54 -6.19 42.75 8.41
C VAL A 54 -5.80 43.90 7.51
N TYR A 55 -6.79 44.40 6.77
CA TYR A 55 -6.67 45.61 5.98
C TYR A 55 -7.12 46.81 6.84
N PRO A 56 -6.33 47.91 6.88
CA PRO A 56 -6.74 49.10 7.61
C PRO A 56 -8.02 49.69 7.01
N LYS A 57 -8.95 50.13 7.87
CA LYS A 57 -10.25 50.72 7.50
C LYS A 57 -10.14 52.10 6.82
N ALA A 58 -8.93 52.68 6.74
CA ALA A 58 -8.71 54.03 6.25
C ALA A 58 -8.61 54.08 4.73
N GLY A 59 -9.73 54.48 4.09
CA GLY A 59 -9.77 55.10 2.77
C GLY A 59 -9.37 54.20 1.60
N LEU A 60 -10.37 53.69 0.88
CA LEU A 60 -10.25 53.29 -0.53
C LEU A 60 -9.99 54.54 -1.40
N THR A 61 -8.85 55.19 -1.21
CA THR A 61 -8.34 56.25 -2.07
C THR A 61 -6.97 55.79 -2.55
N SER A 62 -6.96 55.17 -3.73
CA SER A 62 -5.80 55.00 -4.62
C SER A 62 -4.44 54.86 -3.94
N GLY A 63 -4.12 53.67 -3.42
CA GLY A 63 -2.79 53.38 -2.91
C GLY A 63 -2.76 52.00 -2.29
N VAL A 64 -1.80 51.18 -2.73
CA VAL A 64 -1.59 49.78 -2.32
C VAL A 64 -1.74 49.63 -0.81
N SER A 65 -2.89 49.12 -0.35
CA SER A 65 -3.12 48.88 1.07
C SER A 65 -2.32 47.63 1.47
N THR A 66 -1.24 47.82 2.23
CA THR A 66 -0.46 46.70 2.77
C THR A 66 -1.26 46.01 3.87
N ALA A 67 -1.64 44.76 3.63
CA ALA A 67 -2.33 43.94 4.61
C ALA A 67 -1.35 43.57 5.73
N ASN A 68 -1.74 43.80 7.00
CA ASN A 68 -0.89 43.45 8.14
C ASN A 68 -1.27 42.05 8.66
N PRO A 69 -0.31 41.13 8.87
CA PRO A 69 -0.59 39.84 9.47
C PRO A 69 -1.00 40.00 10.94
N VAL A 70 -2.08 39.31 11.32
CA VAL A 70 -2.67 39.37 12.66
C VAL A 70 -2.53 38.05 13.40
N GLY A 71 -2.35 36.95 12.67
CA GLY A 71 -2.07 35.66 13.27
C GLY A 71 -1.89 34.58 12.23
N THR A 72 -1.30 33.47 12.66
CA THR A 72 -1.09 32.29 11.83
C THR A 72 -1.74 31.09 12.51
N LEU A 73 -2.61 30.41 11.78
CA LEU A 73 -3.15 29.11 12.14
C LEU A 73 -2.37 28.02 11.40
N GLN A 74 -1.73 27.14 12.15
CA GLN A 74 -1.00 26.00 11.61
C GLN A 74 -1.75 24.72 11.94
N VAL A 75 -2.04 23.91 10.92
CA VAL A 75 -2.75 22.65 11.08
C VAL A 75 -2.00 21.54 10.38
N ASN A 76 -1.67 20.49 11.14
CA ASN A 76 -1.13 19.26 10.59
C ASN A 76 -2.28 18.33 10.21
N ILE A 77 -2.32 17.94 8.94
CA ILE A 77 -3.35 17.06 8.38
C ILE A 77 -2.68 15.71 8.08
N THR A 78 -3.24 14.63 8.61
CA THR A 78 -2.82 13.26 8.29
C THR A 78 -4.02 12.50 7.74
N LEU A 79 -3.88 12.01 6.50
CA LEU A 79 -4.88 11.17 5.84
C LEU A 79 -4.37 9.73 5.80
N ASN A 80 -5.16 8.81 6.33
CA ASN A 80 -4.91 7.37 6.26
C ASN A 80 -5.88 6.78 5.23
N ILE A 81 -5.36 6.36 4.08
CA ILE A 81 -6.18 5.93 2.93
C ILE A 81 -5.82 4.51 2.56
N ILE A 82 -6.81 3.62 2.46
CA ILE A 82 -6.59 2.23 2.08
C ILE A 82 -7.04 2.03 0.63
N GLY A 83 -6.12 1.58 -0.22
CA GLY A 83 -6.38 1.18 -1.60
C GLY A 83 -6.88 -0.27 -1.66
N ASN A 84 -8.10 -0.53 -1.19
CA ASN A 84 -8.67 -1.89 -1.05
C ASN A 84 -8.60 -2.72 -2.35
N HIS A 85 -8.70 -2.07 -3.51
CA HIS A 85 -8.68 -2.74 -4.82
C HIS A 85 -7.30 -3.24 -5.25
N ASN A 86 -6.25 -2.93 -4.48
CA ASN A 86 -4.89 -3.21 -4.90
C ASN A 86 -4.16 -4.20 -3.98
N ILE A 87 -4.81 -4.73 -2.94
CA ILE A 87 -4.24 -5.77 -2.06
C ILE A 87 -3.99 -7.03 -2.88
N ARG A 88 -2.73 -7.45 -3.02
CA ARG A 88 -2.34 -8.62 -3.84
C ARG A 88 -0.96 -9.15 -3.51
N ILE A 89 -0.75 -10.40 -3.89
CA ILE A 89 0.57 -11.00 -4.02
C ILE A 89 1.04 -10.78 -5.46
N TRP A 90 2.14 -10.06 -5.62
CA TRP A 90 2.73 -9.76 -6.93
C TRP A 90 3.93 -10.65 -7.20
N PHE A 91 3.91 -11.38 -8.30
CA PHE A 91 5.05 -12.17 -8.74
C PHE A 91 5.77 -11.46 -9.87
N SER A 92 7.04 -11.08 -9.66
CA SER A 92 7.81 -10.33 -10.67
C SER A 92 8.03 -11.11 -11.96
N GLN A 93 8.10 -12.43 -11.86
CA GLN A 93 8.38 -13.33 -12.99
C GLN A 93 7.10 -13.75 -13.74
N PHE A 94 5.91 -13.54 -13.15
CA PHE A 94 4.64 -13.98 -13.70
C PHE A 94 3.72 -12.79 -13.97
N HIS A 95 3.53 -12.45 -15.25
CA HIS A 95 2.67 -11.35 -15.69
C HIS A 95 1.18 -11.74 -15.77
N ARG A 96 0.84 -12.97 -15.41
CA ARG A 96 -0.53 -13.52 -15.47
C ARG A 96 -1.02 -13.87 -14.07
N CYS A 97 -2.34 -13.94 -13.91
CA CYS A 97 -3.00 -14.29 -12.64
C CYS A 97 -2.71 -15.73 -12.16
N MET A 98 -2.11 -16.58 -13.01
CA MET A 98 -1.63 -17.91 -12.63
C MET A 98 -0.11 -18.00 -12.79
N ALA A 99 0.57 -18.35 -11.70
CA ALA A 99 1.98 -18.69 -11.67
C ALA A 99 2.15 -20.20 -11.78
N ASN A 100 2.64 -20.69 -12.92
CA ASN A 100 3.00 -22.10 -13.09
C ASN A 100 4.50 -22.27 -12.89
N ILE A 101 4.88 -23.02 -11.85
CA ILE A 101 6.29 -23.26 -11.50
C ILE A 101 6.63 -24.69 -11.89
N VAL A 102 7.56 -24.84 -12.83
CA VAL A 102 8.10 -26.14 -13.21
C VAL A 102 9.37 -26.39 -12.40
N MET A 103 9.35 -27.44 -11.57
CA MET A 103 10.52 -27.83 -10.79
C MET A 103 11.55 -28.53 -11.70
N PRO A 104 12.83 -28.09 -11.68
CA PRO A 104 13.87 -28.71 -12.49
C PRO A 104 14.38 -29.99 -11.81
N ILE A 105 13.61 -31.08 -11.91
CA ILE A 105 13.97 -32.35 -11.28
C ILE A 105 15.23 -32.92 -11.95
N MET A 106 16.28 -33.09 -11.16
CA MET A 106 17.56 -33.66 -11.60
C MET A 106 17.91 -34.89 -10.76
N ALA A 107 18.53 -35.90 -11.37
CA ALA A 107 19.07 -37.01 -10.63
C ALA A 107 20.17 -36.51 -9.68
N ALA A 108 20.08 -36.86 -8.40
CA ALA A 108 21.07 -36.50 -7.39
C ALA A 108 22.38 -37.32 -7.52
N TYR A 109 22.64 -37.87 -8.71
CA TYR A 109 23.80 -38.71 -9.00
C TYR A 109 25.11 -37.96 -8.75
N TYR A 110 25.24 -36.73 -9.28
CA TYR A 110 26.47 -35.94 -9.18
C TYR A 110 26.71 -35.34 -7.80
N ALA A 111 25.66 -35.10 -7.00
CA ALA A 111 25.78 -34.46 -5.70
C ALA A 111 25.84 -35.45 -4.52
N LEU A 112 25.20 -36.62 -4.63
CA LEU A 112 25.01 -37.54 -3.50
C LEU A 112 25.41 -39.00 -3.79
N TYR A 113 25.89 -39.35 -4.99
CA TYR A 113 26.23 -40.73 -5.40
C TYR A 113 25.11 -41.77 -5.15
N LYS A 114 23.84 -41.34 -5.22
CA LYS A 114 22.67 -42.18 -4.97
C LYS A 114 21.74 -42.19 -6.18
N PRO A 115 21.74 -43.26 -7.00
CA PRO A 115 21.02 -43.31 -8.28
C PRO A 115 19.48 -43.35 -8.16
N SER A 116 18.92 -43.41 -6.95
CA SER A 116 17.48 -43.41 -6.67
C SER A 116 16.95 -42.11 -6.05
N LEU A 117 17.79 -41.08 -5.90
CA LEU A 117 17.40 -39.78 -5.36
C LEU A 117 17.34 -38.74 -6.45
N VAL A 118 16.34 -37.88 -6.37
CA VAL A 118 16.21 -36.68 -7.19
C VAL A 118 16.28 -35.45 -6.31
N SER A 119 16.82 -34.36 -6.85
CA SER A 119 16.83 -33.04 -6.21
C SER A 119 16.25 -32.02 -7.16
N ALA A 120 15.51 -31.06 -6.62
CA ALA A 120 14.98 -29.93 -7.36
C ALA A 120 14.82 -28.75 -6.40
N GLU A 121 15.27 -27.58 -6.81
CA GLU A 121 15.06 -26.33 -6.09
C GLU A 121 14.68 -25.23 -7.08
N LYS A 122 13.75 -24.38 -6.69
CA LYS A 122 13.35 -23.21 -7.48
C LYS A 122 12.93 -22.09 -6.55
N THR A 123 13.60 -20.94 -6.71
CA THR A 123 13.23 -19.70 -6.01
C THR A 123 12.23 -18.90 -6.84
N VAL A 124 11.24 -18.32 -6.17
CA VAL A 124 10.24 -17.44 -6.77
C VAL A 124 10.18 -16.14 -5.98
N ASP A 125 10.47 -15.04 -6.65
CA ASP A 125 10.41 -13.72 -6.05
C ASP A 125 8.96 -13.20 -6.04
N THR A 126 8.53 -12.74 -4.88
CA THR A 126 7.19 -12.20 -4.66
C THR A 126 7.22 -10.94 -3.80
N CYS A 127 6.23 -10.07 -4.00
CA CYS A 127 5.99 -8.90 -3.19
C CYS A 127 4.55 -8.95 -2.65
N LEU A 128 4.42 -8.81 -1.33
CA LEU A 128 3.12 -8.64 -0.68
C LEU A 128 2.75 -7.16 -0.71
N TYR A 129 1.62 -6.85 -1.33
CA TYR A 129 1.10 -5.48 -1.41
C TYR A 129 -0.22 -5.38 -0.65
N ASP A 130 -0.27 -4.46 0.30
CA ASP A 130 -1.36 -4.26 1.27
C ASP A 130 -2.31 -3.12 0.91
N GLY A 131 -2.05 -2.37 -0.17
CA GLY A 131 -2.80 -1.18 -0.52
C GLY A 131 -2.67 -0.01 0.47
N TYR A 132 -1.76 -0.09 1.45
CA TYR A 132 -1.62 0.86 2.55
C TYR A 132 -0.17 1.30 2.80
N SER A 133 0.81 0.77 2.05
CA SER A 133 2.23 1.18 2.03
C SER A 133 2.97 1.13 3.37
N SER A 134 2.33 0.63 4.43
CA SER A 134 2.79 0.77 5.81
C SER A 134 2.26 -0.30 6.76
N SER A 135 1.66 -1.39 6.24
CA SER A 135 1.26 -2.51 7.09
C SER A 135 2.46 -3.08 7.82
N ARG A 136 2.24 -3.37 9.10
CA ARG A 136 3.28 -3.88 10.00
C ARG A 136 3.30 -5.40 10.08
N ARG A 137 2.27 -6.07 9.56
CA ARG A 137 2.04 -7.51 9.69
C ARG A 137 1.34 -8.04 8.44
N PHE A 138 1.75 -9.24 8.04
CA PHE A 138 1.13 -10.01 6.97
C PHE A 138 0.86 -11.42 7.51
N GLU A 139 -0.29 -11.96 7.16
CA GLU A 139 -0.61 -13.36 7.37
C GLU A 139 -0.64 -14.02 5.99
N VAL A 140 0.13 -15.10 5.83
CA VAL A 140 0.23 -15.83 4.58
C VAL A 140 -0.09 -17.28 4.87
N THR A 141 -1.12 -17.78 4.21
CA THR A 141 -1.53 -19.18 4.26
C THR A 141 -1.29 -19.81 2.90
N SER A 142 -0.73 -21.01 2.90
CA SER A 142 -0.72 -21.90 1.73
C SER A 142 -1.77 -22.97 1.91
N ASN A 143 -2.33 -23.46 0.80
CA ASN A 143 -3.25 -24.59 0.78
C ASN A 143 -2.91 -25.46 -0.43
N SER A 144 -3.15 -26.75 -0.34
CA SER A 144 -2.98 -27.72 -1.41
C SER A 144 -4.12 -28.72 -1.40
N ASP A 145 -4.68 -29.02 -2.57
CA ASP A 145 -5.69 -30.07 -2.75
C ASP A 145 -5.12 -31.47 -2.50
N LEU A 146 -3.80 -31.62 -2.56
CA LEU A 146 -3.11 -32.88 -2.29
C LEU A 146 -2.06 -32.70 -1.19
N THR A 147 -2.30 -33.37 -0.07
CA THR A 147 -1.44 -33.34 1.11
C THR A 147 -1.20 -34.74 1.64
N ASP A 148 -0.06 -34.93 2.32
CA ASP A 148 0.20 -36.17 3.04
C ASP A 148 -0.59 -36.17 4.37
N PRO A 149 -1.51 -37.13 4.60
CA PRO A 149 -2.32 -37.16 5.82
C PRO A 149 -1.49 -37.40 7.10
N ALA A 150 -0.31 -38.00 7.00
CA ALA A 150 0.54 -38.29 8.16
C ALA A 150 1.43 -37.10 8.54
N THR A 151 2.00 -36.41 7.55
CA THR A 151 2.97 -35.32 7.77
C THR A 151 2.39 -33.93 7.54
N GLN A 152 1.18 -33.82 7.00
CA GLN A 152 0.59 -32.56 6.50
C GLN A 152 1.55 -31.86 5.51
N GLY A 153 2.30 -32.63 4.72
CA GLY A 153 3.26 -32.13 3.74
C GLY A 153 2.64 -31.91 2.35
N PHE A 154 3.29 -31.08 1.52
CA PHE A 154 2.88 -30.90 0.14
C PHE A 154 3.30 -32.08 -0.75
N LEU A 155 2.42 -32.42 -1.70
CA LEU A 155 2.59 -33.53 -2.62
C LEU A 155 2.39 -33.11 -4.08
N LEU A 156 3.21 -33.67 -4.97
CA LEU A 156 3.01 -33.62 -6.42
C LEU A 156 2.62 -35.00 -6.95
N GLN A 157 1.50 -35.07 -7.66
CA GLN A 157 1.02 -36.30 -8.30
C GLN A 157 1.35 -36.31 -9.79
N ASN A 158 1.72 -37.48 -10.31
CA ASN A 158 1.79 -37.69 -11.75
C ASN A 158 0.38 -37.76 -12.34
N ILE A 159 0.02 -36.77 -13.16
CA ILE A 159 -1.30 -36.69 -13.80
C ILE A 159 -1.55 -37.79 -14.83
N SER A 160 -0.48 -38.30 -15.47
CA SER A 160 -0.58 -39.36 -16.49
C SER A 160 -0.70 -40.75 -15.87
N VAL A 161 -0.22 -40.92 -14.63
CA VAL A 161 -0.30 -42.16 -13.86
C VAL A 161 -0.69 -41.84 -12.41
N PRO A 162 -1.98 -41.57 -12.13
CA PRO A 162 -2.42 -41.14 -10.78
C PRO A 162 -2.19 -42.16 -9.68
N THR A 163 -1.96 -43.43 -10.04
CA THR A 163 -1.65 -44.51 -9.10
C THR A 163 -0.18 -44.56 -8.69
N SER A 164 0.70 -43.77 -9.31
CA SER A 164 2.12 -43.72 -8.94
C SER A 164 2.29 -43.04 -7.58
N LYS A 165 3.38 -43.37 -6.88
CA LYS A 165 3.73 -42.70 -5.62
C LYS A 165 3.94 -41.20 -5.86
N PRO A 166 3.32 -40.32 -5.05
CA PRO A 166 3.51 -38.88 -5.17
C PRO A 166 4.92 -38.47 -4.73
N LEU A 167 5.35 -37.29 -5.17
CA LEU A 167 6.62 -36.68 -4.76
C LEU A 167 6.37 -35.63 -3.67
N HIS A 168 7.08 -35.74 -2.54
CA HIS A 168 7.03 -34.73 -1.49
C HIS A 168 7.85 -33.51 -1.89
N TYR A 169 7.36 -32.32 -1.52
CA TYR A 169 8.14 -31.09 -1.59
C TYR A 169 7.84 -30.19 -0.40
N GLN A 170 8.71 -29.21 -0.18
CA GLN A 170 8.57 -28.21 0.88
C GLN A 170 8.50 -26.83 0.27
N VAL A 171 7.72 -25.95 0.89
CA VAL A 171 7.67 -24.54 0.55
C VAL A 171 8.29 -23.77 1.70
N ILE A 172 9.32 -23.00 1.39
CA ILE A 172 10.06 -22.22 2.36
C ILE A 172 10.00 -20.75 1.93
N VAL A 173 9.68 -19.87 2.86
CA VAL A 173 9.55 -18.44 2.60
C VAL A 173 10.51 -17.63 3.45
N SER A 174 11.15 -16.64 2.83
CA SER A 174 11.90 -15.60 3.54
C SER A 174 11.00 -14.42 3.83
N LEU A 175 10.95 -13.98 5.09
CA LEU A 175 10.12 -12.84 5.48
C LEU A 175 10.76 -11.50 5.08
N PRO A 176 9.96 -10.49 4.67
CA PRO A 176 10.47 -9.16 4.38
C PRO A 176 11.23 -8.57 5.57
N GLY A 177 12.46 -8.09 5.35
CA GLY A 177 13.28 -7.46 6.38
C GLY A 177 13.98 -8.41 7.37
N GLN A 178 13.80 -9.72 7.24
CA GLN A 178 14.55 -10.73 8.00
C GLN A 178 15.51 -11.50 7.08
N LEU A 179 16.70 -10.95 6.90
CA LEU A 179 17.78 -11.62 6.18
C LEU A 179 18.15 -12.93 6.88
N GLY A 180 18.03 -14.05 6.16
CA GLY A 180 18.47 -15.38 6.62
C GLY A 180 17.48 -16.14 7.50
N THR A 181 16.34 -15.56 7.91
CA THR A 181 15.28 -16.32 8.58
C THR A 181 14.30 -16.86 7.55
N MET A 182 14.32 -18.18 7.37
CA MET A 182 13.42 -18.91 6.50
C MET A 182 12.36 -19.63 7.34
N GLN A 183 11.11 -19.56 6.93
CA GLN A 183 10.00 -20.29 7.54
C GLN A 183 9.47 -21.34 6.58
N SER A 184 9.33 -22.57 7.05
CA SER A 184 8.60 -23.60 6.31
C SER A 184 7.12 -23.30 6.39
N LEU A 185 6.46 -23.29 5.24
CA LEU A 185 5.00 -23.26 5.17
C LEU A 185 4.45 -24.68 5.20
N SER A 186 3.25 -24.81 5.76
CA SER A 186 2.43 -26.01 5.68
C SER A 186 1.18 -25.71 4.84
N PRO A 187 0.61 -26.72 4.17
CA PRO A 187 -0.67 -26.60 3.48
C PRO A 187 -1.86 -26.36 4.43
#